data_AF-A0A2R6NCG9-F1
#
_entry.id   AF-A0A2R6NCG9-F1
#
_cell.length_a   1.000
_cell.length_b   1.000
_cell.length_c   1.000
_cell.angle_alpha   90.00
_cell.angle_beta   90.00
_cell.angle_gamma   90.00
#
_symmetry.space_group_name_H-M   'P 1'
#
loop_
_entity.id
_entity.type
_entity.pdbx_description
1 polymer ?
#
loop_
_entity_poly.entity_id
_entity_poly.type
_entity_poly.pdbx_seq_one_letter_code
_entity_poly.pdbx_strand_id
1 'polypeptide(L)'
;MSVYVTYDVPADLEDDAIEDIAEDVSPEEIVMHLPELADEKEIPFVFVETQDDVGHAAGLEVGSAAAAVVDAGDADEQVEDITSKVEDLR
;
A
#
# COMPACT_ATOMS: atom_id res chain seq x y z
N MET A 1 -17.31 -10.07 1.14
CA MET A 1 -16.20 -10.46 2.04
C MET A 1 -15.13 -9.42 1.77
N SER A 2 -15.23 -8.30 2.47
CA SER A 2 -14.31 -7.16 2.32
C SER A 2 -13.02 -7.54 3.00
N VAL A 3 -11.95 -7.67 2.21
CA VAL A 3 -10.60 -7.84 2.73
C VAL A 3 -10.26 -6.55 3.47
N TYR A 4 -9.96 -6.66 4.76
CA TYR A 4 -9.47 -5.54 5.55
C TYR A 4 -8.02 -5.31 5.15
N VAL A 5 -7.80 -4.35 4.27
CA VAL A 5 -6.54 -3.62 4.24
C VAL A 5 -6.97 -2.21 4.59
N THR A 6 -6.36 -1.62 5.62
CA THR A 6 -6.57 -0.24 6.15
C THR A 6 -7.31 -0.03 7.49
N TYR A 7 -7.42 -1.01 8.41
CA TYR A 7 -7.92 -0.68 9.76
C TYR A 7 -7.03 -0.99 10.97
N ASP A 8 -5.85 -1.57 10.79
CA ASP A 8 -4.87 -1.69 11.88
C ASP A 8 -3.46 -1.73 11.28
N VAL A 9 -3.05 -0.68 10.56
CA VAL A 9 -1.64 -0.31 10.70
C VAL A 9 -1.55 0.19 12.14
N PRO A 10 -0.78 -0.47 13.03
CA PRO A 10 -0.66 -0.02 14.41
C PRO A 10 -0.25 1.45 14.42
N ALA A 11 -0.86 2.27 15.26
CA ALA A 11 -0.58 3.72 15.31
C ALA A 11 0.92 4.04 15.47
N ASP A 12 1.66 3.08 16.05
CA ASP A 12 3.10 3.11 16.24
C ASP A 12 3.95 2.78 14.99
N LEU A 13 3.33 2.34 13.89
CA LEU A 13 3.98 1.96 12.62
C LEU A 13 3.42 2.75 11.42
N GLU A 14 2.58 3.75 11.66
CA GLU A 14 1.94 4.54 10.59
C GLU A 14 2.96 5.38 9.80
N ASP A 15 4.00 5.91 10.47
CA ASP A 15 5.01 6.77 9.84
C ASP A 15 6.03 5.99 8.98
N ASP A 16 6.13 4.66 9.15
CA ASP A 16 7.17 3.82 8.51
C ASP A 16 6.61 2.94 7.37
N ALA A 17 5.30 3.03 7.07
CA ALA A 17 4.66 2.14 6.11
C ALA A 17 4.86 2.58 4.64
N ILE A 18 4.83 1.61 3.71
CA ILE A 18 4.62 1.88 2.27
C ILE A 18 3.26 1.30 1.87
N GLU A 19 2.45 2.07 1.14
CA GLU A 19 1.14 1.64 0.62
C GLU A 19 1.16 1.33 -0.89
N ASP A 20 0.62 0.17 -1.27
CA ASP A 20 0.35 -0.21 -2.66
C ASP A 20 -1.15 -0.12 -2.93
N ILE A 21 -1.58 0.58 -4.00
CA ILE A 21 -2.98 0.76 -4.37
C ILE A 21 -3.23 0.24 -5.79
N ALA A 22 -4.17 -0.70 -5.97
CA ALA A 22 -4.50 -1.23 -7.29
C ALA A 22 -5.36 -0.26 -8.12
N GLU A 23 -5.08 -0.14 -9.41
CA GLU A 23 -5.79 0.76 -10.33
C GLU A 23 -7.09 0.14 -10.91
N ASP A 24 -7.22 -1.19 -10.96
CA ASP A 24 -8.36 -1.90 -11.54
C ASP A 24 -9.52 -2.14 -10.54
N VAL A 25 -9.55 -1.40 -9.44
CA VAL A 25 -10.52 -1.58 -8.35
C VAL A 25 -11.89 -1.06 -8.77
N SER A 26 -12.90 -1.94 -8.65
CA SER A 26 -14.30 -1.59 -8.87
C SER A 26 -15.17 -2.14 -7.73
N PRO A 27 -15.97 -1.30 -7.05
CA PRO A 27 -16.14 0.16 -7.25
C PRO A 27 -14.95 1.00 -6.75
N GLU A 28 -14.67 2.13 -7.40
CA GLU A 28 -13.51 3.01 -7.12
C GLU A 28 -13.55 3.67 -5.73
N GLU A 29 -14.75 3.79 -5.14
CA GLU A 29 -14.95 4.32 -3.79
C GLU A 29 -14.17 3.55 -2.71
N ILE A 30 -13.74 2.31 -3.00
CA ILE A 30 -12.95 1.47 -2.09
C ILE A 30 -11.54 2.06 -1.88
N VAL A 31 -10.94 2.70 -2.88
CA VAL A 31 -9.54 3.18 -2.82
C VAL A 31 -9.40 4.69 -2.90
N MET A 32 -10.46 5.41 -3.27
CA MET A 32 -10.43 6.87 -3.52
C MET A 32 -9.91 7.71 -2.34
N HIS A 33 -10.07 7.22 -1.10
CA HIS A 33 -9.66 7.94 0.11
C HIS A 33 -8.22 7.64 0.55
N LEU A 34 -7.57 6.61 -0.02
CA LEU A 34 -6.24 6.17 0.40
C LEU A 34 -5.14 7.18 0.04
N PRO A 35 -5.09 7.74 -1.19
CA PRO A 35 -4.04 8.70 -1.53
C PRO A 35 -4.03 9.94 -0.63
N GLU A 36 -5.21 10.50 -0.32
CA GLU A 36 -5.34 11.67 0.55
C GLU A 36 -4.94 11.33 1.99
N LEU A 37 -5.30 10.15 2.49
CA LEU A 37 -4.93 9.70 3.83
C LEU A 37 -3.42 9.46 3.95
N ALA A 38 -2.81 8.84 2.94
CA ALA A 38 -1.37 8.61 2.89
C ALA A 38 -0.61 9.94 2.82
N ASP A 39 -1.09 10.92 2.06
CA ASP A 39 -0.53 12.28 2.04
C ASP A 39 -0.62 12.99 3.40
N GLU A 40 -1.77 12.91 4.07
CA GLU A 40 -1.95 13.51 5.40
C GLU A 40 -1.01 12.93 6.46
N LYS A 41 -0.64 11.65 6.31
CA LYS A 41 0.24 10.93 7.22
C LYS A 41 1.69 10.86 6.75
N GLU A 42 2.05 11.53 5.66
CA GLU A 42 3.39 11.50 5.07
C GLU A 42 3.86 10.08 4.69
N ILE A 43 2.91 9.19 4.35
CA ILE A 43 3.17 7.80 3.97
C ILE A 43 3.42 7.73 2.46
N PRO A 44 4.56 7.18 2.01
CA PRO A 44 4.80 6.93 0.60
C PRO A 44 3.85 5.85 0.06
N PHE A 45 3.29 6.09 -1.12
CA PHE A 45 2.43 5.12 -1.79
C PHE A 45 2.75 4.99 -3.28
N VAL A 46 2.42 3.83 -3.84
CA VAL A 46 2.49 3.56 -5.29
C VAL A 46 1.21 2.97 -5.82
N PHE A 47 0.96 3.20 -7.11
CA PHE A 47 -0.12 2.55 -7.83
C PHE A 47 0.39 1.29 -8.55
N VAL A 48 -0.39 0.23 -8.49
CA VAL A 48 -0.13 -1.07 -9.12
C VAL A 48 -1.23 -1.37 -10.13
N GLU A 49 -0.88 -1.95 -11.28
CA GLU A 49 -1.82 -2.14 -12.41
C GLU A 49 -3.04 -2.98 -12.04
N THR A 50 -2.88 -4.05 -11.24
CA THR A 50 -3.99 -4.96 -10.91
C THR A 50 -4.02 -5.39 -9.44
N GLN A 51 -5.23 -5.60 -8.92
CA GLN A 51 -5.47 -6.14 -7.58
C GLN A 51 -4.96 -7.58 -7.41
N ASP A 52 -4.93 -8.34 -8.50
CA ASP A 52 -4.42 -9.72 -8.50
C ASP A 52 -2.92 -9.73 -8.22
N ASP A 53 -2.17 -8.76 -8.75
CA ASP A 53 -0.73 -8.63 -8.49
C ASP A 53 -0.45 -8.27 -7.03
N VAL A 54 -1.20 -7.31 -6.47
CA VAL A 54 -1.09 -6.91 -5.05
C VAL A 54 -1.39 -8.10 -4.14
N GLY A 55 -2.50 -8.81 -4.42
CA GLY A 55 -2.88 -9.99 -3.65
C GLY A 55 -1.84 -11.11 -3.72
N HIS A 56 -1.33 -11.41 -4.92
CA HIS A 56 -0.33 -12.45 -5.11
C HIS A 56 1.01 -12.11 -4.45
N ALA A 57 1.46 -10.85 -4.55
CA ALA A 57 2.66 -10.37 -3.89
C ALA A 57 2.55 -10.45 -2.36
N ALA A 58 1.37 -10.17 -1.82
CA ALA A 58 1.05 -10.33 -0.40
C ALA A 58 0.84 -11.81 0.03
N GLY A 59 0.99 -12.77 -0.88
CA GLY A 59 0.83 -14.21 -0.59
C GLY A 59 -0.63 -14.67 -0.46
N LEU A 60 -1.58 -13.92 -1.01
CA LEU A 60 -3.00 -14.25 -1.01
C LEU A 60 -3.37 -15.09 -2.24
N GLU A 61 -4.41 -15.93 -2.08
CA GLU A 61 -5.00 -16.70 -3.18
C GLU A 61 -6.04 -15.88 -3.99
N VAL A 62 -6.25 -14.62 -3.62
CA VAL A 62 -7.24 -13.71 -4.18
C VAL A 62 -6.63 -12.31 -4.34
N GLY A 63 -7.17 -11.50 -5.25
CA GLY A 63 -6.75 -10.11 -5.42
C GLY A 63 -7.01 -9.25 -4.18
N SER A 64 -6.21 -8.19 -4.04
CA SER A 64 -6.30 -7.17 -3.00
C SER A 64 -6.32 -5.79 -3.60
N ALA A 65 -7.26 -4.94 -3.17
CA ALA A 65 -7.40 -3.58 -3.67
C ALA A 65 -6.24 -2.66 -3.23
N ALA A 66 -5.64 -2.95 -2.09
CA ALA A 66 -4.47 -2.26 -1.57
C ALA A 66 -3.63 -3.20 -0.68
N ALA A 67 -2.41 -2.83 -0.35
CA ALA A 67 -1.56 -3.47 0.65
C ALA A 67 -0.72 -2.41 1.39
N ALA A 68 -0.26 -2.73 2.59
CA ALA A 68 0.66 -1.87 3.33
C ALA A 68 1.79 -2.72 3.94
N VAL A 69 3.03 -2.28 3.75
CA VAL A 69 4.21 -2.89 4.40
C VAL A 69 4.39 -2.21 5.74
N VAL A 70 4.19 -2.95 6.84
CA VAL A 70 4.35 -2.42 8.22
C VAL A 70 5.68 -2.80 8.87
N ASP A 71 6.34 -3.84 8.34
CA ASP A 71 7.66 -4.32 8.75
C ASP A 71 8.27 -4.98 7.50
N ALA A 72 9.37 -4.40 7.00
CA ALA A 72 10.01 -4.91 5.78
C ALA A 72 10.99 -6.06 6.07
N GLY A 73 11.33 -6.31 7.34
CA GLY A 73 12.23 -7.38 7.76
C GLY A 73 13.57 -7.33 7.01
N ASP A 74 13.96 -8.43 6.36
CA ASP A 74 15.21 -8.47 5.60
C ASP A 74 15.21 -7.57 4.34
N ALA A 75 14.05 -6.96 3.99
CA ALA A 75 13.88 -6.13 2.80
C ALA A 75 13.96 -4.61 3.05
N ASP A 76 14.33 -4.17 4.26
CA ASP A 76 14.38 -2.75 4.65
C ASP A 76 15.15 -1.88 3.63
N GLU A 77 16.34 -2.29 3.21
CA GLU A 77 17.18 -1.53 2.26
C GLU A 77 16.50 -1.36 0.89
N GLN A 78 15.75 -2.37 0.43
CA GLN A 78 15.01 -2.27 -0.84
C GLN A 78 13.78 -1.38 -0.71
N VAL A 79 13.11 -1.43 0.45
CA VAL A 79 11.94 -0.60 0.76
C VAL A 79 12.33 0.88 0.83
N GLU A 80 13.43 1.22 1.52
CA GLU A 80 14.00 2.57 1.55
C GLU A 80 14.35 3.09 0.14
N ASP A 81 15.01 2.24 -0.67
CA ASP A 81 15.37 2.54 -2.06
C ASP A 81 14.14 2.79 -2.96
N ILE A 82 13.02 2.14 -2.67
CA ILE A 82 11.75 2.33 -3.38
C ILE A 82 11.10 3.63 -2.93
N THR A 83 10.97 3.86 -1.62
CA THR A 83 10.42 5.09 -1.05
C THR A 83 11.11 6.32 -1.63
N SER A 84 12.44 6.36 -1.63
CA SER A 84 13.19 7.50 -2.17
C SER A 84 12.89 7.77 -3.64
N LYS A 85 12.72 6.72 -4.47
CA LYS A 85 12.37 6.87 -5.89
C LYS A 85 10.93 7.32 -6.09
N VAL A 86 10.03 6.92 -5.20
CA VAL A 86 8.61 7.31 -5.23
C VAL A 86 8.47 8.78 -4.86
N GLU A 87 9.21 9.24 -3.85
CA GLU A 87 9.29 10.66 -3.49
C GLU A 87 9.81 11.53 -4.66
N ASP A 88 10.81 11.04 -5.41
CA ASP A 88 11.33 11.74 -6.60
C ASP A 88 10.31 11.82 -7.77
N LEU A 89 9.27 10.98 -7.77
CA LEU A 89 8.23 10.93 -8.80
C LEU A 89 7.00 11.79 -8.48
N ARG A 90 6.87 12.27 -7.24
CA ARG A 90 5.82 13.20 -6.79
C ARG A 90 6.13 14.64 -7.18
#